data_AF-K6V2L1-F1
#
_entry.id   AF-K6V2L1-F1
#
_cell.length_a   1.000
_cell.length_b   1.000
_cell.length_c   1.000
_cell.angle_alpha   90.00
_cell.angle_beta   90.00
_cell.angle_gamma   90.00
#
_symmetry.space_group_name_H-M   'P 1'
#
loop_
_entity.id
_entity.type
_entity.pdbx_description
1 polymer ?
#
loop_
_entity_poly.entity_id
_entity_poly.type
_entity_poly.pdbx_seq_one_letter_code
_entity_poly.pdbx_strand_id
1 'polypeptide(L)' 'MAMMTRDDYLASLDDGRRIFAEGEEVKELAKHPQFATAIALVGDGYEQNYVPGDDVSGPYFQIP' A
#
# COMPACT_ATOMS: atom_id res chain seq x y z
N MET A 1 -9.55 8.33 11.03
CA MET A 1 -8.16 8.08 10.57
C MET A 1 -8.13 8.60 9.16
N ALA A 2 -7.35 9.65 8.89
CA ALA A 2 -7.25 10.20 7.54
C ALA A 2 -6.81 9.12 6.54
N MET A 3 -7.31 9.23 5.31
CA MET A 3 -6.90 8.35 4.22
C MET A 3 -5.39 8.54 3.95
N MET A 4 -4.67 7.44 3.73
CA MET A 4 -3.25 7.48 3.37
C MET A 4 -3.05 8.09 1.99
N THR A 5 -2.01 8.90 1.83
CA THR A 5 -1.44 9.22 0.52
C THR A 5 -0.68 8.01 -0.04
N ARG A 6 -0.23 8.09 -1.30
CA ARG A 6 0.70 7.09 -1.86
C ARG A 6 1.95 6.92 -0.99
N ASP A 7 2.54 8.03 -0.55
CA ASP A 7 3.78 8.03 0.22
C ASP A 7 3.56 7.43 1.61
N ASP A 8 2.42 7.75 2.25
CA ASP A 8 2.04 7.13 3.53
C ASP A 8 1.86 5.61 3.38
N TYR A 9 1.21 5.17 2.31
CA TYR A 9 1.06 3.75 2.01
C TYR A 9 2.41 3.07 1.83
N LEU A 10 3.32 3.63 1.02
CA LEU A 10 4.64 3.05 0.80
C LEU A 10 5.46 3.01 2.08
N ALA A 11 5.42 4.07 2.90
CA ALA A 11 6.07 4.12 4.20
C ALA A 11 5.47 3.07 5.17
N SER A 12 4.16 2.84 5.12
CA SER A 12 3.49 1.85 5.98
C SER A 12 3.92 0.40 5.74
N LEU A 13 4.60 0.11 4.63
CA LEU A 13 5.13 -1.21 4.33
C LEU A 13 6.42 -1.53 5.09
N ASP A 14 7.10 -0.52 5.65
CA ASP A 14 8.29 -0.68 6.50
C ASP A 14 7.89 -0.83 7.99
N ASP A 15 7.13 -1.87 8.29
CA ASP A 15 6.53 -2.13 9.61
C ASP A 15 7.15 -3.31 10.37
N GLY A 16 8.32 -3.78 9.90
CA GLY A 16 8.99 -4.96 10.46
C GLY A 16 8.35 -6.29 10.05
N ARG A 17 7.41 -6.31 9.08
CA ARG A 17 6.90 -7.57 8.50
C ARG A 17 8.02 -8.41 7.94
N ARG A 18 7.88 -9.73 8.09
CA ARG A 18 8.78 -10.72 7.52
C ARG A 18 8.03 -11.51 6.46
N ILE A 19 8.40 -11.31 5.21
CA ILE A 19 7.81 -11.99 4.07
C ILE A 19 8.83 -12.97 3.52
N PHE A 20 8.38 -14.19 3.24
CA PHE A 20 9.18 -15.21 2.61
C PHE A 20 8.57 -15.60 1.27
N ALA A 21 9.39 -15.63 0.23
CA ALA A 21 8.98 -16.02 -1.12
C ALA A 21 10.12 -16.83 -1.76
N GLU A 22 9.79 -17.89 -2.50
CA GLU A 22 10.77 -18.78 -3.13
C GLU A 22 11.84 -19.34 -2.15
N GLY A 23 11.48 -19.49 -0.87
CA GLY A 23 12.39 -19.99 0.18
C GLY A 23 13.33 -18.93 0.77
N GLU A 24 13.26 -17.68 0.32
CA GLU A 24 14.11 -16.57 0.80
C GLU A 24 13.30 -15.50 1.55
N GLU A 25 13.93 -14.82 2.51
CA GLU A 25 13.34 -13.67 3.20
C GLU A 25 13.46 -12.41 2.32
N VAL A 26 12.32 -11.79 2.05
CA VAL A 26 12.20 -10.57 1.24
C VAL A 26 12.47 -9.36 2.13
N LYS A 27 13.67 -8.78 1.99
CA LYS A 27 14.09 -7.61 2.79
C LYS A 27 13.52 -6.29 2.30
N GLU A 28 13.42 -6.12 0.98
CA GLU A 28 12.96 -4.87 0.36
C GLU A 28 11.71 -5.14 -0.48
N LEU A 29 10.56 -5.18 0.20
CA LEU A 29 9.31 -5.64 -0.39
C LEU A 29 8.89 -4.82 -1.63
N ALA A 30 8.96 -3.49 -1.56
CA ALA A 30 8.58 -2.59 -2.66
C ALA A 30 9.51 -2.69 -3.88
N LYS A 31 10.70 -3.26 -3.74
CA LYS A 31 11.67 -3.46 -4.83
C LYS A 31 11.74 -4.91 -5.32
N HIS A 32 11.15 -5.85 -4.58
CA HIS A 32 11.20 -7.25 -4.94
C HIS A 32 10.37 -7.52 -6.21
N PRO A 33 10.92 -8.16 -7.27
CA PRO A 33 10.25 -8.29 -8.57
C PRO A 33 8.85 -8.91 -8.52
N GLN A 34 8.62 -9.84 -7.58
CA GLN A 34 7.32 -10.48 -7.40
C GLN A 34 6.23 -9.55 -6.84
N PHE A 35 6.61 -8.48 -6.13
CA PHE A 35 5.68 -7.62 -5.39
C PHE A 35 5.67 -6.17 -5.87
N ALA A 36 6.76 -5.70 -6.48
CA ALA A 36 6.93 -4.30 -6.87
C ALA A 36 5.77 -3.77 -7.72
N THR A 37 5.35 -4.52 -8.74
CA THR A 37 4.22 -4.11 -9.61
C THR A 37 2.92 -3.99 -8.84
N ALA A 38 2.59 -4.96 -7.97
CA ALA A 38 1.36 -4.93 -7.19
C ALA A 38 1.36 -3.75 -6.22
N ILE A 39 2.49 -3.50 -5.55
CA ILE A 39 2.66 -2.36 -4.64
C ILE A 39 2.53 -1.03 -5.38
N ALA A 40 3.12 -0.91 -6.56
CA ALA A 40 2.96 0.28 -7.39
C ALA A 40 1.50 0.54 -7.76
N LEU A 41 0.76 -0.49 -8.18
CA LEU A 41 -0.66 -0.38 -8.54
C LEU A 41 -1.54 0.02 -7.35
N VAL A 42 -1.26 -0.52 -6.15
CA VAL A 42 -1.99 -0.12 -4.93
C VAL A 42 -1.65 1.32 -4.56
N GLY A 43 -0.37 1.72 -4.66
CA GLY A 43 0.05 3.10 -4.45
C GLY A 43 -0.60 4.07 -5.44
N ASP A 44 -0.77 3.67 -6.71
CA ASP A 44 -1.49 4.47 -7.71
C ASP A 44 -2.96 4.61 -7.34
N GLY A 45 -3.56 3.56 -6.77
CA GLY A 45 -4.91 3.58 -6.23
C GLY A 45 -5.09 4.56 -5.06
N TYR A 46 -4.13 4.63 -4.14
CA TYR A 46 -4.14 5.64 -3.08
C TYR A 46 -4.04 7.06 -3.64
N GLU A 47 -3.13 7.30 -4.57
CA GLU A 47 -2.95 8.61 -5.22
C GLU A 47 -4.23 9.07 -5.94
N GLN A 48 -4.82 8.19 -6.75
CA GLN A 48 -6.00 8.51 -7.57
C GLN A 48 -7.27 8.80 -6.75
N ASN A 49 -7.37 8.21 -5.57
CA ASN A 49 -8.58 8.26 -4.75
C ASN A 49 -8.39 9.01 -3.44
N TYR A 50 -7.23 9.66 -3.24
CA TYR A 50 -6.96 10.43 -2.04
C TYR A 50 -7.98 11.55 -1.88
N VAL A 51 -8.66 11.56 -0.73
CA VAL A 51 -9.53 12.66 -0.30
C VAL A 51 -9.00 13.15 1.05
N PRO A 52 -8.72 14.44 1.23
CA PRO A 52 -8.29 14.97 2.53
C PRO A 52 -9.45 14.95 3.53
N GLY A 53 -9.16 14.59 4.79
CA GLY A 53 -10.12 14.59 5.90
C GLY A 53 -10.02 13.34 6.78
N ASP A 54 -10.43 13.45 8.05
CA ASP A 54 -10.22 12.40 9.04
C ASP A 54 -11.24 11.24 8.96
N ASP A 55 -12.37 11.49 8.30
CA ASP A 55 -13.54 10.58 8.21
C ASP A 55 -13.82 10.13 6.76
N VAL A 56 -12.86 10.30 5.85
CA VAL A 56 -13.00 9.92 4.45
C VAL A 56 -12.67 8.44 4.23
N SER A 57 -13.38 7.80 3.31
CA SER A 57 -13.14 6.42 2.89
C SER A 57 -12.98 6.34 1.38
N GLY A 58 -12.12 5.43 0.91
CA GLY A 58 -11.96 5.19 -0.52
C GLY A 58 -13.27 4.69 -1.16
N PRO A 59 -13.47 4.92 -2.48
CA PRO A 59 -14.72 4.59 -3.17
C PRO A 59 -15.04 3.08 -3.17
N TYR A 60 -14.06 2.24 -2.87
CA TYR A 60 -14.20 0.78 -2.80
C TYR A 60 -14.86 0.27 -1.51
N PHE A 61 -15.04 1.13 -0.50
CA PHE A 61 -15.61 0.76 0.80
C PHE A 61 -17.09 1.10 0.96
N GLN A 62 -17.73 1.63 -0.09
CA GLN A 62 -19.17 1.81 -0.12
C GLN A 62 -19.82 0.52 -0.66
N ILE A 63 -20.43 -0.27 0.23
CA ILE A 63 -21.35 -1.35 -0.14
C ILE A 63 -22.76 -0.74 -0.21
N PRO A 64 -23.54 -0.94 -1.28
CA PRO A 64 -24.90 -0.42 -1.40
C PRO A 64 -25.82 -0.83 -0.25
#